data_AF-E2BHS2-F1
#
_entry.id   AF-E2BHS2-F1
#
_cell.length_a   1.000
_cell.length_b   1.000
_cell.length_c   1.000
_cell.angle_alpha   90.00
_cell.angle_beta   90.00
_cell.angle_gamma   90.00
#
_symmetry.space_group_name_H-M   'P 1'
#
loop_
_entity.id
_entity.type
_entity.pdbx_description
1 polymer ?
#
loop_
_entity_poly.entity_id
_entity_poly.type
_entity_poly.pdbx_seq_one_letter_code
_entity_poly.pdbx_strand_id
1 'polypeptide(L)'
;MEDIENVVEALDYSHVDIWEDYDNYDVYTEEEEEEELRATDKIDVATKAVTKVGEVDILAIKVEEEEEKPCRPIGISRQVVTTESEETLITPEEVSVASEETTTESSVHPCLRDIDISDSQLKLENPYTVYQIPPDPGLIPAFWTLYEPPPIYQDDYGRKYHDAAKRTGSRPIESLRHMLVTDEVNLRYYGLEPRAMRSICEGLTGNTFVRKVDLKDNKLSEEACGHLNRLLLENNAIISLSLSACRIGTNGAKKLRKAISMNTTLKVLDLGDCDIGNEGFEHIASALSDNPALESVNLSGNCLNESCSEDLRNLLSNMETLKHLDLSWNSLHSVETWKALTDGLGKNETLLSLDLSWNGLGSACVPYLCQLLLQSRSIEKLNLNRNGFTEKDAVHIATALAKNNTLQELHLGNNPLKAQGALVLVHAITSPDVALRLLDLENVWANKDILRELEMIEKLRPGVVVKLGGILSNYQLAGPNEKKILLERANYEAMMPKRKKQRRDFGQFVISLLDKEISRPRFIALVKKFRLKLSKTLVEEIMNVFEGTRKNTVDQGLLKSFYLKEYPATRPPTQKKRKGIKWMEEDGN
;
A
#
# COMPACT_ATOMS: atom_id res chain seq x y z
N MET A 1 18.52 67.29 11.37
CA MET A 1 17.26 68.06 11.33
C MET A 1 16.44 67.48 10.18
N GLU A 2 15.95 66.24 10.26
CA GLU A 2 15.37 65.56 11.44
C GLU A 2 14.23 66.42 12.01
N ASP A 3 12.95 66.10 11.78
CA ASP A 3 12.18 64.87 12.07
C ASP A 3 11.35 65.11 13.33
N ILE A 4 10.03 65.08 13.15
CA ILE A 4 9.03 65.50 14.13
C ILE A 4 7.88 64.50 14.05
N GLU A 5 7.76 63.69 15.10
CA GLU A 5 6.48 63.28 15.73
C GLU A 5 5.50 62.37 14.91
N ASN A 6 4.60 61.58 15.52
CA ASN A 6 4.44 61.19 16.94
C ASN A 6 3.60 59.90 17.12
N VAL A 7 3.56 59.43 18.38
CA VAL A 7 2.42 58.78 19.05
C VAL A 7 2.05 57.33 18.68
N VAL A 8 1.58 56.64 19.73
CA VAL A 8 1.05 55.27 19.76
C VAL A 8 -0.48 55.34 19.80
N GLU A 9 -1.17 54.44 19.10
CA GLU A 9 -2.55 54.10 19.43
C GLU A 9 -2.78 52.59 19.21
N ALA A 10 -3.69 52.01 20.01
CA ALA A 10 -4.00 50.59 19.99
C ALA A 10 -5.52 50.41 19.96
N LEU A 11 -6.01 49.56 19.06
CA LEU A 11 -7.42 49.17 19.01
C LEU A 11 -7.56 47.65 18.84
N ASP A 12 -8.32 47.09 19.77
CA ASP A 12 -8.87 45.74 19.76
C ASP A 12 -10.20 45.75 18.97
N TYR A 13 -10.47 44.71 18.17
CA TYR A 13 -11.78 44.52 17.54
C TYR A 13 -12.12 43.03 17.37
N SER A 14 -13.36 42.73 17.73
CA SER A 14 -13.91 41.39 17.91
C SER A 14 -14.79 40.91 16.74
N HIS A 15 -15.32 39.68 16.89
CA HIS A 15 -16.27 38.97 16.02
C HIS A 15 -17.10 39.78 15.01
N VAL A 16 -17.13 39.27 13.78
CA VAL A 16 -18.34 39.31 12.92
C VAL A 16 -18.52 37.93 12.28
N ASP A 17 -19.56 37.21 12.72
CA ASP A 17 -20.09 36.04 12.00
C ASP A 17 -21.11 36.50 10.95
N ILE A 18 -20.88 36.19 9.67
CA ILE A 18 -21.95 36.05 8.66
C ILE A 18 -21.55 34.92 7.70
N TRP A 19 -22.30 33.82 7.73
CA TRP A 19 -22.37 32.80 6.67
C TRP A 19 -23.86 32.59 6.39
N GLU A 20 -24.35 32.95 5.20
CA GLU A 20 -25.68 32.55 4.73
C GLU A 20 -25.75 32.57 3.20
N ASP A 21 -26.34 31.50 2.66
CA ASP A 21 -26.99 31.27 1.37
C ASP A 21 -26.59 32.07 0.11
N TYR A 22 -26.17 31.32 -0.92
CA TYR A 22 -26.55 31.61 -2.31
C TYR A 22 -26.88 30.32 -3.05
N ASP A 23 -28.15 30.14 -3.39
CA ASP A 23 -28.66 29.03 -4.18
C ASP A 23 -29.58 29.57 -5.31
N ASN A 24 -29.65 28.81 -6.41
CA ASN A 24 -30.62 28.93 -7.51
C ASN A 24 -30.52 30.10 -8.53
N TYR A 25 -31.26 29.92 -9.64
CA TYR A 25 -31.38 30.69 -10.90
C TYR A 25 -30.22 30.54 -11.90
N ASP A 26 -30.45 30.38 -13.22
CA ASP A 26 -31.68 30.56 -14.00
C ASP A 26 -32.08 29.35 -14.87
N VAL A 27 -33.37 29.32 -15.26
CA VAL A 27 -33.95 28.40 -16.27
C VAL A 27 -34.71 29.22 -17.31
N TYR A 28 -34.47 28.96 -18.60
CA TYR A 28 -35.40 29.32 -19.67
C TYR A 28 -35.46 28.20 -20.73
N THR A 29 -36.66 27.92 -21.20
CA THR A 29 -37.00 26.91 -22.22
C THR A 29 -37.48 27.58 -23.50
N GLU A 30 -37.44 26.88 -24.64
CA GLU A 30 -38.30 27.19 -25.78
C GLU A 30 -38.51 25.95 -26.67
N GLU A 31 -39.70 25.84 -27.26
CA GLU A 31 -40.24 24.70 -28.01
C GLU A 31 -40.94 25.22 -29.29
N GLU A 32 -41.31 24.45 -30.33
CA GLU A 32 -41.44 23.00 -30.58
C GLU A 32 -41.27 22.75 -32.11
N GLU A 33 -41.07 21.52 -32.61
CA GLU A 33 -41.73 20.99 -33.85
C GLU A 33 -41.33 19.53 -34.20
N GLU A 34 -42.30 18.71 -34.60
CA GLU A 34 -42.14 17.36 -35.19
C GLU A 34 -42.44 17.37 -36.70
N GLU A 35 -41.84 16.47 -37.49
CA GLU A 35 -42.57 15.85 -38.60
C GLU A 35 -42.09 14.41 -38.90
N GLU A 36 -43.03 13.50 -39.17
CA GLU A 36 -42.81 12.06 -39.38
C GLU A 36 -43.03 11.70 -40.87
N LEU A 37 -42.36 10.66 -41.41
CA LEU A 37 -42.99 9.50 -42.10
C LEU A 37 -42.06 8.64 -43.00
N ARG A 38 -42.33 7.33 -42.98
CA ARG A 38 -42.22 6.33 -44.08
C ARG A 38 -40.83 5.88 -44.60
N ALA A 39 -40.30 4.90 -43.87
CA ALA A 39 -40.18 3.49 -44.30
C ALA A 39 -40.07 3.13 -45.80
N THR A 40 -39.02 2.37 -46.16
CA THR A 40 -39.00 1.09 -46.93
C THR A 40 -37.56 0.78 -47.40
N ASP A 41 -37.10 -0.44 -47.70
CA ASP A 41 -37.43 -1.82 -47.27
C ASP A 41 -36.33 -2.77 -47.88
N LYS A 42 -36.23 -4.02 -47.40
CA LYS A 42 -35.54 -5.19 -48.03
C LYS A 42 -33.98 -5.21 -47.98
N ILE A 43 -33.30 -6.18 -47.32
CA ILE A 43 -33.17 -7.67 -47.51
C ILE A 43 -31.93 -8.02 -48.37
N ASP A 44 -31.11 -9.07 -48.13
CA ASP A 44 -30.95 -10.07 -47.05
C ASP A 44 -29.73 -11.01 -47.39
N VAL A 45 -29.55 -12.10 -46.63
CA VAL A 45 -28.96 -13.42 -46.95
C VAL A 45 -27.46 -13.66 -46.68
N ALA A 46 -27.20 -14.35 -45.56
CA ALA A 46 -26.32 -15.55 -45.37
C ALA A 46 -26.00 -15.70 -43.86
N THR A 47 -26.66 -16.48 -42.98
CA THR A 47 -27.24 -17.85 -43.04
C THR A 47 -26.31 -18.92 -43.64
N LYS A 48 -26.15 -20.13 -43.09
CA LYS A 48 -26.43 -20.77 -41.77
C LYS A 48 -25.90 -22.22 -41.84
N ALA A 49 -25.21 -22.78 -40.82
CA ALA A 49 -25.05 -24.24 -40.52
C ALA A 49 -23.82 -24.53 -39.61
N VAL A 50 -23.78 -25.56 -38.75
CA VAL A 50 -24.83 -26.29 -37.98
C VAL A 50 -24.19 -27.01 -36.77
N THR A 51 -25.02 -27.54 -35.87
CA THR A 51 -24.76 -28.17 -34.55
C THR A 51 -24.04 -29.56 -34.63
N LYS A 52 -23.73 -30.36 -33.57
CA LYS A 52 -24.14 -30.44 -32.14
C LYS A 52 -23.19 -31.38 -31.31
N VAL A 53 -23.51 -31.59 -30.02
CA VAL A 53 -23.03 -32.63 -29.04
C VAL A 53 -21.69 -32.32 -28.33
N GLY A 54 -21.56 -32.46 -27.00
CA GLY A 54 -22.54 -32.93 -25.99
C GLY A 54 -22.15 -32.66 -24.52
N GLU A 55 -23.09 -32.98 -23.61
CA GLU A 55 -23.11 -32.73 -22.15
C GLU A 55 -21.99 -33.40 -21.32
N VAL A 56 -21.66 -32.82 -20.14
CA VAL A 56 -21.89 -33.30 -18.73
C VAL A 56 -21.61 -32.05 -17.84
N ASP A 57 -22.53 -31.46 -17.05
CA ASP A 57 -22.97 -31.81 -15.68
C ASP A 57 -21.82 -31.92 -14.64
N ILE A 58 -21.92 -31.57 -13.35
CA ILE A 58 -22.97 -30.99 -12.48
C ILE A 58 -22.20 -30.22 -11.35
N LEU A 59 -22.68 -29.34 -10.44
CA LEU A 59 -23.93 -29.13 -9.70
C LEU A 59 -24.00 -27.63 -9.25
N ALA A 60 -25.15 -27.17 -8.73
CA ALA A 60 -25.28 -25.90 -7.98
C ALA A 60 -26.38 -26.00 -6.91
N ILE A 61 -26.30 -25.23 -5.83
CA ILE A 61 -27.34 -25.13 -4.78
C ILE A 61 -27.65 -23.66 -4.54
N LYS A 62 -28.95 -23.33 -4.43
CA LYS A 62 -29.49 -22.00 -4.18
C LYS A 62 -29.52 -21.66 -2.68
N VAL A 63 -29.63 -20.38 -2.38
CA VAL A 63 -30.26 -19.85 -1.17
C VAL A 63 -31.55 -19.15 -1.60
N GLU A 64 -32.62 -19.29 -0.82
CA GLU A 64 -33.89 -18.55 -0.98
C GLU A 64 -34.16 -17.80 0.34
N GLU A 65 -34.75 -16.61 0.24
CA GLU A 65 -35.14 -15.75 1.37
C GLU A 65 -36.62 -15.95 1.68
N GLU A 66 -37.03 -15.90 2.95
CA GLU A 66 -38.35 -15.35 3.33
C GLU A 66 -38.37 -14.89 4.81
N GLU A 67 -39.46 -14.24 5.20
CA GLU A 67 -39.56 -13.34 6.35
C GLU A 67 -39.85 -14.02 7.71
N GLU A 68 -39.59 -13.32 8.83
CA GLU A 68 -40.49 -13.41 9.99
C GLU A 68 -40.49 -12.13 10.87
N LYS A 69 -41.66 -11.79 11.43
CA LYS A 69 -41.89 -10.71 12.41
C LYS A 69 -43.02 -11.10 13.40
N PRO A 70 -43.16 -10.44 14.57
CA PRO A 70 -43.17 -11.19 15.82
C PRO A 70 -44.52 -11.26 16.56
N CYS A 71 -44.61 -12.22 17.49
CA CYS A 71 -45.66 -12.27 18.52
C CYS A 71 -45.06 -12.39 19.95
N ARG A 72 -45.74 -11.78 20.93
CA ARG A 72 -45.55 -12.04 22.38
C ARG A 72 -46.85 -12.70 22.97
N PRO A 73 -47.18 -12.73 24.28
CA PRO A 73 -47.24 -14.02 24.98
C PRO A 73 -48.55 -14.32 25.75
N ILE A 74 -48.79 -15.61 26.04
CA ILE A 74 -49.70 -16.22 27.04
C ILE A 74 -49.32 -17.73 27.05
N GLY A 75 -49.37 -18.52 28.12
CA GLY A 75 -49.69 -18.30 29.53
C GLY A 75 -50.27 -19.59 30.18
N ILE A 76 -50.16 -19.74 31.51
CA ILE A 76 -50.83 -20.75 32.37
C ILE A 76 -50.26 -22.20 32.41
N SER A 77 -49.41 -22.44 33.41
CA SER A 77 -49.50 -23.48 34.47
C SER A 77 -50.01 -24.91 34.20
N ARG A 78 -49.18 -25.94 34.56
CA ARG A 78 -49.46 -26.83 35.72
C ARG A 78 -48.34 -27.82 36.16
N GLN A 79 -48.17 -27.91 37.50
CA GLN A 79 -47.85 -29.06 38.36
C GLN A 79 -46.75 -30.10 38.01
N VAL A 80 -45.62 -29.97 38.73
CA VAL A 80 -45.11 -30.94 39.74
C VAL A 80 -45.43 -32.43 39.56
N VAL A 81 -44.38 -33.24 39.32
CA VAL A 81 -44.15 -34.56 39.95
C VAL A 81 -42.67 -34.64 40.36
N THR A 82 -42.37 -35.34 41.45
CA THR A 82 -41.03 -35.50 42.05
C THR A 82 -40.33 -36.80 41.63
N THR A 83 -38.99 -36.78 41.51
CA THR A 83 -38.09 -37.80 42.08
C THR A 83 -36.63 -37.31 42.13
N GLU A 84 -35.81 -37.91 42.98
CA GLU A 84 -34.42 -37.51 43.25
C GLU A 84 -33.42 -37.86 42.13
N SER A 85 -32.37 -37.05 41.99
CA SER A 85 -30.97 -37.54 42.08
C SER A 85 -30.01 -36.37 42.31
N GLU A 86 -28.89 -36.66 42.97
CA GLU A 86 -27.88 -35.69 43.41
C GLU A 86 -26.93 -35.31 42.26
N GLU A 87 -26.43 -34.06 42.25
CA GLU A 87 -24.98 -33.78 42.14
C GLU A 87 -24.69 -32.29 42.42
N THR A 88 -23.45 -31.98 42.83
CA THR A 88 -23.08 -30.69 43.43
C THR A 88 -22.63 -29.62 42.42
N LEU A 89 -23.09 -28.38 42.60
CA LEU A 89 -22.73 -27.24 41.76
C LEU A 89 -21.62 -26.35 42.34
N ILE A 90 -20.64 -26.04 41.49
CA ILE A 90 -19.95 -24.75 41.31
C ILE A 90 -19.18 -24.16 42.51
N THR A 91 -17.86 -24.05 42.33
CA THR A 91 -17.03 -22.98 42.92
C THR A 91 -17.00 -21.76 41.98
N PRO A 92 -17.41 -20.56 42.41
CA PRO A 92 -17.23 -19.33 41.64
C PRO A 92 -16.08 -18.46 42.17
N GLU A 93 -15.21 -18.05 41.25
CA GLU A 93 -14.56 -16.74 41.09
C GLU A 93 -14.17 -15.90 42.34
N GLU A 94 -12.87 -15.66 42.49
CA GLU A 94 -12.34 -14.58 43.34
C GLU A 94 -12.66 -13.20 42.73
N VAL A 95 -13.29 -12.31 43.49
CA VAL A 95 -13.43 -10.89 43.16
C VAL A 95 -12.64 -10.05 44.16
N SER A 96 -11.88 -9.08 43.65
CA SER A 96 -11.01 -8.21 44.44
C SER A 96 -11.78 -7.34 45.44
N VAL A 97 -11.36 -7.36 46.71
CA VAL A 97 -11.82 -6.39 47.72
C VAL A 97 -10.75 -5.31 47.91
N ALA A 98 -11.19 -4.05 47.87
CA ALA A 98 -10.45 -2.91 48.39
C ALA A 98 -11.41 -2.06 49.22
N SER A 99 -10.86 -1.45 50.28
CA SER A 99 -11.48 -0.45 51.19
C SER A 99 -12.67 -0.86 52.08
N GLU A 100 -12.59 -0.29 53.28
CA GLU A 100 -13.64 -0.03 54.29
C GLU A 100 -14.10 -1.13 55.25
N GLU A 101 -14.34 -0.68 56.48
CA GLU A 101 -14.41 -1.46 57.70
C GLU A 101 -15.86 -1.88 58.00
N THR A 102 -16.10 -3.14 58.32
CA THR A 102 -17.20 -3.51 59.23
C THR A 102 -16.85 -4.80 59.98
N THR A 103 -17.02 -4.78 61.29
CA THR A 103 -16.86 -5.94 62.16
C THR A 103 -18.14 -6.75 62.24
N THR A 104 -18.10 -8.04 61.90
CA THR A 104 -19.08 -9.04 62.36
C THR A 104 -18.40 -10.37 62.64
N GLU A 105 -18.98 -11.10 63.60
CA GLU A 105 -18.34 -12.23 64.27
C GLU A 105 -18.30 -13.50 63.42
N SER A 106 -17.25 -14.32 63.66
CA SER A 106 -17.16 -15.67 63.11
C SER A 106 -18.35 -16.54 63.55
N SER A 107 -18.73 -17.51 62.71
CA SER A 107 -19.88 -18.39 62.88
C SER A 107 -19.71 -19.43 63.99
N VAL A 108 -19.78 -18.98 65.25
CA VAL A 108 -19.81 -19.85 66.44
C VAL A 108 -21.11 -20.67 66.46
N HIS A 109 -20.98 -21.99 66.43
CA HIS A 109 -22.10 -22.93 66.39
C HIS A 109 -22.97 -22.81 67.67
N PRO A 110 -24.33 -22.92 67.60
CA PRO A 110 -25.20 -22.60 68.73
C PRO A 110 -24.95 -23.37 70.04
N CYS A 111 -24.34 -24.55 69.97
CA CYS A 111 -23.98 -25.38 71.12
C CYS A 111 -22.70 -24.94 71.88
N LEU A 112 -22.04 -23.86 71.46
CA LEU A 112 -20.86 -23.29 72.14
C LEU A 112 -21.15 -22.03 72.97
N ARG A 113 -22.42 -21.61 73.09
CA ARG A 113 -22.79 -20.39 73.84
C ARG A 113 -22.83 -20.56 75.36
N ASP A 114 -23.04 -21.77 75.85
CA ASP A 114 -23.34 -22.05 77.27
C ASP A 114 -22.19 -22.83 77.96
N ILE A 115 -20.93 -22.44 77.71
CA ILE A 115 -19.77 -23.00 78.43
C ILE A 115 -19.07 -21.88 79.20
N ASP A 116 -19.33 -21.81 80.52
CA ASP A 116 -18.65 -20.92 81.45
C ASP A 116 -17.17 -21.35 81.65
N ILE A 117 -16.30 -20.98 80.70
CA ILE A 117 -14.85 -21.14 80.84
C ILE A 117 -14.29 -19.90 81.54
N SER A 118 -13.62 -20.10 82.68
CA SER A 118 -12.85 -19.01 83.30
C SER A 118 -11.67 -18.62 82.42
N ASP A 119 -11.39 -17.32 82.27
CA ASP A 119 -10.17 -16.81 81.59
C ASP A 119 -8.88 -17.48 82.07
N SER A 120 -8.83 -17.93 83.33
CA SER A 120 -7.70 -18.66 83.91
C SER A 120 -7.45 -20.05 83.32
N GLN A 121 -8.44 -20.65 82.64
CA GLN A 121 -8.31 -21.93 81.91
C GLN A 121 -7.96 -21.73 80.44
N LEU A 122 -8.25 -20.56 79.84
CA LEU A 122 -7.84 -20.20 78.48
C LEU A 122 -6.37 -19.75 78.42
N LYS A 123 -5.47 -20.62 78.91
CA LYS A 123 -4.10 -20.63 78.42
C LYS A 123 -4.14 -21.03 76.94
N LEU A 124 -4.09 -20.03 76.07
CA LEU A 124 -3.89 -20.17 74.64
C LEU A 124 -2.46 -20.66 74.35
N GLU A 125 -2.18 -21.92 74.70
CA GLU A 125 -1.12 -22.67 74.05
C GLU A 125 -1.50 -22.74 72.57
N ASN A 126 -0.66 -22.14 71.72
CA ASN A 126 -0.96 -21.92 70.32
C ASN A 126 -1.29 -23.28 69.64
N PRO A 127 -2.44 -23.46 68.97
CA PRO A 127 -2.81 -24.75 68.38
C PRO A 127 -1.75 -25.30 67.40
N TYR A 128 -0.98 -24.42 66.75
CA TYR A 128 0.19 -24.77 65.91
C TYR A 128 1.42 -25.28 66.69
N THR A 129 1.34 -25.38 68.02
CA THR A 129 2.40 -25.89 68.92
C THR A 129 1.94 -27.06 69.79
N VAL A 130 0.64 -27.18 70.08
CA VAL A 130 0.06 -28.30 70.86
C VAL A 130 0.00 -29.58 70.01
N TYR A 131 -0.39 -29.45 68.74
CA TYR A 131 -0.39 -30.56 67.79
C TYR A 131 0.86 -30.49 66.92
N GLN A 132 1.80 -31.42 67.12
CA GLN A 132 2.83 -31.64 66.11
C GLN A 132 2.17 -32.13 64.83
N ILE A 133 2.45 -31.44 63.71
CA ILE A 133 2.04 -31.90 62.37
C ILE A 133 2.61 -33.31 62.20
N PRO A 134 1.78 -34.35 61.97
CA PRO A 134 2.29 -35.70 61.77
C PRO A 134 3.29 -35.72 60.62
N PRO A 135 4.43 -36.44 60.74
CA PRO A 135 5.35 -36.58 59.63
C PRO A 135 4.60 -37.17 58.44
N ASP A 136 4.79 -36.58 57.25
CA ASP A 136 4.05 -36.96 56.04
C ASP A 136 4.07 -38.48 55.84
N PRO A 137 2.91 -39.17 55.78
CA PRO A 137 2.84 -40.62 55.59
C PRO A 137 3.20 -41.06 54.15
N GLY A 138 3.90 -40.22 53.40
CA GLY A 138 4.27 -40.43 52.00
C GLY A 138 3.30 -39.80 51.00
N LEU A 139 2.38 -38.93 51.43
CA LEU A 139 1.43 -38.26 50.54
C LEU A 139 2.14 -37.26 49.61
N ILE A 140 3.18 -36.56 50.07
CA ILE A 140 3.94 -35.64 49.22
C ILE A 140 4.72 -36.44 48.16
N PRO A 141 5.54 -37.46 48.50
CA PRO A 141 6.11 -38.38 47.51
C PRO A 141 5.08 -39.02 46.56
N ALA A 142 3.91 -39.43 47.06
CA ALA A 142 2.86 -40.00 46.21
C ALA A 142 2.28 -38.97 45.22
N PHE A 143 2.11 -37.71 45.62
CA PHE A 143 1.70 -36.64 44.71
C PHE A 143 2.72 -36.42 43.58
N TRP A 144 4.02 -36.42 43.90
CA TRP A 144 5.11 -36.38 42.91
C TRP A 144 5.28 -37.67 42.10
N THR A 145 4.56 -38.74 42.45
CA THR A 145 4.48 -39.98 41.66
C THR A 145 3.34 -39.92 40.62
N LEU A 146 2.34 -39.07 40.83
CA LEU A 146 1.24 -38.84 39.88
C LEU A 146 1.59 -37.79 38.80
N TYR A 147 2.48 -36.85 39.13
CA TYR A 147 2.95 -35.81 38.22
C TYR A 147 4.47 -35.74 38.24
N GLU A 148 5.11 -36.16 37.14
CA GLU A 148 6.55 -35.94 36.94
C GLU A 148 6.86 -34.44 37.04
N PRO A 149 7.85 -34.01 37.86
CA PRO A 149 8.20 -32.61 37.96
C PRO A 149 8.71 -32.09 36.61
N PRO A 150 8.37 -30.85 36.21
CA PRO A 150 8.74 -30.33 34.90
C PRO A 150 10.27 -30.32 34.76
N PRO A 151 10.83 -30.87 33.67
CA PRO A 151 12.27 -30.99 33.52
C PRO A 151 12.96 -29.63 33.49
N ILE A 152 14.08 -29.52 34.21
CA ILE A 152 14.86 -28.29 34.31
C ILE A 152 15.79 -28.19 33.11
N TYR A 153 15.46 -27.29 32.18
CA TYR A 153 16.28 -27.01 31.00
C TYR A 153 17.38 -26.00 31.35
N GLN A 154 18.57 -26.49 31.74
CA GLN A 154 19.78 -25.67 31.81
C GLN A 154 20.29 -25.42 30.40
N ASP A 155 20.08 -24.19 29.90
CA ASP A 155 20.52 -23.59 28.63
C ASP A 155 20.20 -24.33 27.30
N ASP A 156 19.72 -25.58 27.33
CA ASP A 156 19.21 -26.32 26.17
C ASP A 156 17.76 -25.89 25.84
N TYR A 157 17.62 -24.64 25.40
CA TYR A 157 16.37 -24.07 24.87
C TYR A 157 15.81 -24.90 23.70
N GLY A 158 16.68 -25.60 22.96
CA GLY A 158 16.30 -26.53 21.91
C GLY A 158 15.45 -27.70 22.40
N ARG A 159 15.84 -28.34 23.51
CA ARG A 159 14.99 -29.33 24.20
C ARG A 159 13.73 -28.70 24.77
N LYS A 160 13.83 -27.51 25.39
CA LYS A 160 12.67 -26.79 25.95
C LYS A 160 11.58 -26.59 24.91
N TYR A 161 11.95 -26.14 23.71
CA TYR A 161 11.06 -26.03 22.56
C TYR A 161 10.52 -27.39 22.10
N HIS A 162 11.40 -28.37 21.88
CA HIS A 162 11.02 -29.68 21.35
C HIS A 162 10.03 -30.43 22.26
N ASP A 163 10.23 -30.37 23.57
CA ASP A 163 9.34 -31.00 24.55
C ASP A 163 8.09 -30.14 24.83
N ALA A 164 8.13 -28.82 24.59
CA ALA A 164 6.92 -28.01 24.46
C ALA A 164 6.09 -28.39 23.22
N ALA A 165 6.72 -28.63 22.08
CA ALA A 165 6.05 -29.02 20.85
C ALA A 165 5.35 -30.38 21.00
N LYS A 166 5.99 -31.36 21.66
CA LYS A 166 5.34 -32.61 22.08
C LYS A 166 4.11 -32.37 22.95
N ARG A 167 4.23 -31.54 24.00
CA ARG A 167 3.12 -31.22 24.93
C ARG A 167 1.94 -30.52 24.24
N THR A 168 2.17 -29.70 23.21
CA THR A 168 1.09 -29.05 22.44
C THR A 168 0.58 -29.89 21.26
N GLY A 169 1.19 -31.06 21.00
CA GLY A 169 0.88 -31.90 19.83
C GLY A 169 1.31 -31.29 18.48
N SER A 170 2.15 -30.24 18.50
CA SER A 170 2.69 -29.62 17.29
C SER A 170 3.91 -30.38 16.77
N ARG A 171 4.12 -30.40 15.45
CA ARG A 171 5.36 -30.96 14.87
C ARG A 171 6.51 -29.97 15.15
N PRO A 172 7.61 -30.39 15.79
CA PRO A 172 8.73 -29.49 16.05
C PRO A 172 9.43 -29.08 14.75
N ILE A 173 9.77 -27.79 14.65
CA ILE A 173 10.53 -27.21 13.56
C ILE A 173 12.03 -27.40 13.89
N GLU A 174 12.71 -28.35 13.26
CA GLU A 174 14.10 -28.67 13.62
C GLU A 174 15.08 -27.50 13.34
N SER A 175 14.81 -26.65 12.35
CA SER A 175 15.59 -25.43 12.13
C SER A 175 15.53 -24.47 13.34
N LEU A 176 14.38 -24.38 14.02
CA LEU A 176 14.24 -23.55 15.22
C LEU A 176 15.07 -24.09 16.39
N ARG A 177 15.25 -25.41 16.49
CA ARG A 177 16.12 -26.00 17.52
C ARG A 177 17.56 -25.50 17.42
N HIS A 178 18.04 -25.17 16.21
CA HIS A 178 19.32 -24.51 16.00
C HIS A 178 19.25 -22.98 16.20
N MET A 179 18.17 -22.32 15.73
CA MET A 179 18.02 -20.86 15.85
C MET A 179 17.83 -20.37 17.30
N LEU A 180 17.39 -21.23 18.22
CA LEU A 180 17.28 -20.91 19.66
C LEU A 180 18.65 -20.74 20.37
N VAL A 181 19.75 -21.00 19.66
CA VAL A 181 21.14 -20.79 20.13
C VAL A 181 21.82 -19.63 19.39
N THR A 182 21.16 -19.00 18.42
CA THR A 182 21.65 -17.82 17.66
C THR A 182 21.00 -16.52 18.13
N ASP A 183 21.47 -15.39 17.61
CA ASP A 183 20.91 -14.06 17.91
C ASP A 183 19.61 -13.75 17.14
N GLU A 184 19.37 -14.44 16.02
CA GLU A 184 18.17 -14.32 15.19
C GLU A 184 17.39 -15.63 15.11
N VAL A 185 16.07 -15.54 15.26
CA VAL A 185 15.09 -16.58 14.94
C VAL A 185 14.26 -16.11 13.75
N ASN A 186 14.39 -16.80 12.62
CA ASN A 186 13.76 -16.43 11.36
C ASN A 186 12.74 -17.51 10.93
N LEU A 187 11.45 -17.20 11.06
CA LEU A 187 10.32 -18.11 10.81
C LEU A 187 9.33 -17.52 9.80
N ARG A 188 9.81 -16.71 8.85
CA ARG A 188 8.97 -16.11 7.80
C ARG A 188 8.29 -17.14 6.91
N TYR A 189 7.03 -16.92 6.54
CA TYR A 189 6.26 -17.76 5.59
C TYR A 189 6.03 -19.23 6.04
N TYR A 190 6.11 -19.55 7.34
CA TYR A 190 5.97 -20.94 7.84
C TYR A 190 4.51 -21.41 8.02
N GLY A 191 3.53 -20.51 8.00
CA GLY A 191 2.12 -20.83 8.28
C GLY A 191 1.87 -21.24 9.74
N LEU A 192 2.50 -20.57 10.70
CA LEU A 192 2.50 -20.96 12.12
C LEU A 192 1.09 -21.06 12.76
N GLU A 193 0.65 -22.29 13.04
CA GLU A 193 -0.55 -22.56 13.84
C GLU A 193 -0.43 -22.05 15.29
N PRO A 194 -1.54 -21.72 15.99
CA PRO A 194 -1.49 -21.25 17.38
C PRO A 194 -0.81 -22.21 18.36
N ARG A 195 -0.95 -23.53 18.14
CA ARG A 195 -0.28 -24.58 18.92
C ARG A 195 1.23 -24.64 18.70
N ALA A 196 1.67 -24.30 17.49
CA ALA A 196 3.10 -24.13 17.18
C ALA A 196 3.60 -22.82 17.79
N MET A 197 2.87 -21.70 17.65
CA MET A 197 3.26 -20.43 18.27
C MET A 197 3.39 -20.55 19.79
N ARG A 198 2.50 -21.33 20.44
CA ARG A 198 2.62 -21.66 21.87
C ARG A 198 3.95 -22.34 22.21
N SER A 199 4.33 -23.40 21.48
CA SER A 199 5.59 -24.11 21.75
C SER A 199 6.81 -23.24 21.46
N ILE A 200 6.76 -22.41 20.42
CA ILE A 200 7.80 -21.42 20.06
C ILE A 200 7.96 -20.40 21.20
N CYS A 201 6.88 -19.80 21.70
CA CYS A 201 6.92 -18.89 22.86
C CYS A 201 7.45 -19.59 24.11
N GLU A 202 7.00 -20.80 24.44
CA GLU A 202 7.50 -21.56 25.60
C GLU A 202 9.01 -21.87 25.47
N GLY A 203 9.55 -22.05 24.26
CA GLY A 203 10.98 -22.17 23.99
C GLY A 203 11.76 -20.86 24.14
N LEU A 204 11.17 -19.73 23.76
CA LEU A 204 11.76 -18.38 23.84
C LEU A 204 11.65 -17.72 25.23
N THR A 205 10.68 -18.11 26.08
CA THR A 205 10.59 -17.65 27.48
C THR A 205 11.91 -17.90 28.20
N GLY A 206 12.55 -16.85 28.70
CA GLY A 206 13.85 -16.94 29.40
C GLY A 206 15.06 -17.25 28.50
N ASN A 207 14.92 -17.19 27.16
CA ASN A 207 16.06 -17.26 26.24
C ASN A 207 16.82 -15.92 26.23
N THR A 208 18.14 -15.98 26.44
CA THR A 208 19.03 -14.81 26.54
C THR A 208 19.91 -14.59 25.31
N PHE A 209 19.93 -15.55 24.36
CA PHE A 209 20.69 -15.47 23.12
C PHE A 209 19.92 -14.75 22.02
N VAL A 210 18.65 -15.09 21.83
CA VAL A 210 17.80 -14.58 20.75
C VAL A 210 17.42 -13.12 21.01
N ARG A 211 17.88 -12.23 20.12
CA ARG A 211 17.65 -10.78 20.14
C ARG A 211 16.71 -10.31 19.04
N LYS A 212 16.58 -11.07 17.95
CA LYS A 212 15.66 -10.78 16.85
C LYS A 212 14.74 -11.97 16.64
N VAL A 213 13.44 -11.70 16.54
CA VAL A 213 12.43 -12.69 16.19
C VAL A 213 11.66 -12.17 14.98
N ASP A 214 11.67 -12.93 13.89
CA ASP A 214 11.00 -12.55 12.65
C ASP A 214 9.97 -13.61 12.27
N LEU A 215 8.70 -13.21 12.34
CA LEU A 215 7.53 -14.05 12.07
C LEU A 215 6.78 -13.56 10.82
N LYS A 216 7.39 -12.75 9.94
CA LYS A 216 6.68 -12.10 8.82
C LYS A 216 5.90 -13.09 7.94
N ASP A 217 4.68 -12.72 7.56
CA ASP A 217 3.74 -13.49 6.75
C ASP A 217 3.42 -14.88 7.35
N ASN A 218 3.04 -14.87 8.63
CA ASN A 218 2.38 -16.00 9.30
C ASN A 218 1.03 -15.52 9.83
N LYS A 219 -0.09 -16.13 9.41
CA LYS A 219 -1.41 -15.74 9.92
C LYS A 219 -1.55 -16.10 11.41
N LEU A 220 -1.36 -15.12 12.30
CA LEU A 220 -1.45 -15.30 13.74
C LEU A 220 -2.89 -15.12 14.23
N SER A 221 -3.36 -15.99 15.13
CA SER A 221 -4.65 -15.81 15.80
C SER A 221 -4.55 -14.89 17.02
N GLU A 222 -5.71 -14.50 17.57
CA GLU A 222 -5.80 -13.82 18.87
C GLU A 222 -5.10 -14.61 19.99
N GLU A 223 -5.20 -15.95 20.00
CA GLU A 223 -4.50 -16.82 20.96
C GLU A 223 -2.98 -16.74 20.78
N ALA A 224 -2.50 -16.76 19.53
CA ALA A 224 -1.08 -16.62 19.19
C ALA A 224 -0.54 -15.25 19.63
N CYS A 225 -1.32 -14.18 19.46
CA CYS A 225 -1.01 -12.85 19.98
C CYS A 225 -0.97 -12.83 21.52
N GLY A 226 -1.86 -13.57 22.19
CA GLY A 226 -1.81 -13.77 23.65
C GLY A 226 -0.55 -14.49 24.12
N HIS A 227 -0.07 -15.48 23.36
CA HIS A 227 1.20 -16.16 23.63
C HIS A 227 2.43 -15.27 23.37
N LEU A 228 2.39 -14.41 22.35
CA LEU A 228 3.43 -13.39 22.10
C LEU A 228 3.45 -12.31 23.20
N ASN A 229 2.28 -11.83 23.64
CA ASN A 229 2.18 -10.90 24.76
C ASN A 229 2.80 -11.49 26.04
N ARG A 230 2.57 -12.77 26.35
CA ARG A 230 3.22 -13.42 27.49
C ARG A 230 4.74 -13.53 27.29
N LEU A 231 5.20 -13.92 26.10
CA LEU A 231 6.64 -13.98 25.81
C LEU A 231 7.33 -12.63 26.03
N LEU A 232 6.76 -11.53 25.54
CA LEU A 232 7.32 -10.18 25.67
C LEU A 232 7.25 -9.60 27.10
N LEU A 233 6.42 -10.18 27.99
CA LEU A 233 6.40 -9.85 29.42
C LEU A 233 7.39 -10.71 30.24
N GLU A 234 7.80 -11.87 29.72
CA GLU A 234 8.72 -12.81 30.38
C GLU A 234 10.17 -12.74 29.83
N ASN A 235 10.38 -12.19 28.63
CA ASN A 235 11.67 -12.15 27.94
C ASN A 235 12.24 -10.71 27.86
N ASN A 236 13.43 -10.53 28.42
CA ASN A 236 14.18 -9.27 28.49
C ASN A 236 15.44 -9.27 27.59
N ALA A 237 15.42 -10.06 26.50
CA ALA A 237 16.55 -10.22 25.57
C ALA A 237 16.17 -9.90 24.11
N ILE A 238 14.89 -10.01 23.74
CA ILE A 238 14.40 -9.62 22.41
C ILE A 238 14.44 -8.09 22.27
N ILE A 239 15.14 -7.64 21.24
CA ILE A 239 15.36 -6.23 20.86
C ILE A 239 14.58 -5.87 19.58
N SER A 240 14.34 -6.85 18.70
CA SER A 240 13.59 -6.66 17.45
C SER A 240 12.55 -7.76 17.25
N LEU A 241 11.31 -7.37 16.92
CA LEU A 241 10.22 -8.27 16.59
C LEU A 241 9.56 -7.83 15.28
N SER A 242 9.52 -8.70 14.27
CA SER A 242 8.66 -8.50 13.08
C SER A 242 7.46 -9.44 13.11
N LEU A 243 6.28 -8.83 13.02
CA LEU A 243 4.97 -9.45 12.86
C LEU A 243 4.31 -8.99 11.55
N SER A 244 5.07 -8.44 10.59
CA SER A 244 4.46 -7.89 9.38
C SER A 244 3.73 -8.95 8.55
N ALA A 245 2.65 -8.57 7.86
CA ALA A 245 1.76 -9.46 7.12
C ALA A 245 1.07 -10.56 7.96
N CYS A 246 1.15 -10.51 9.30
CA CYS A 246 0.61 -11.56 10.16
C CYS A 246 -0.90 -11.51 10.41
N ARG A 247 -1.60 -10.46 9.94
CA ARG A 247 -3.07 -10.29 10.04
C ARG A 247 -3.62 -10.46 11.46
N ILE A 248 -2.98 -9.82 12.43
CA ILE A 248 -3.32 -9.94 13.85
C ILE A 248 -4.69 -9.32 14.20
N GLY A 249 -5.15 -8.33 13.41
CA GLY A 249 -6.43 -7.65 13.62
C GLY A 249 -6.51 -6.80 14.90
N THR A 250 -7.66 -6.14 15.08
CA THR A 250 -8.00 -5.34 16.26
C THR A 250 -7.80 -6.12 17.57
N ASN A 251 -8.33 -7.35 17.64
CA ASN A 251 -8.20 -8.21 18.82
C ASN A 251 -6.76 -8.65 19.10
N GLY A 252 -5.94 -8.93 18.09
CA GLY A 252 -4.53 -9.27 18.27
C GLY A 252 -3.74 -8.09 18.83
N ALA A 253 -3.93 -6.90 18.27
CA ALA A 253 -3.40 -5.64 18.81
C ALA A 253 -3.82 -5.41 20.28
N LYS A 254 -5.10 -5.65 20.60
CA LYS A 254 -5.64 -5.59 21.98
C LYS A 254 -4.92 -6.51 22.95
N LYS A 255 -4.53 -7.73 22.54
CA LYS A 255 -3.72 -8.63 23.39
C LYS A 255 -2.29 -8.14 23.56
N LEU A 256 -1.66 -7.62 22.50
CA LEU A 256 -0.27 -7.17 22.53
C LEU A 256 -0.07 -5.88 23.34
N ARG A 257 -1.12 -5.07 23.52
CA ARG A 257 -1.11 -3.80 24.27
C ARG A 257 -0.26 -3.81 25.55
N LYS A 258 -0.45 -4.81 26.43
CA LYS A 258 0.24 -4.85 27.74
C LYS A 258 1.73 -5.15 27.62
N ALA A 259 2.10 -6.05 26.72
CA ALA A 259 3.51 -6.31 26.39
C ALA A 259 4.17 -5.07 25.77
N ILE A 260 3.48 -4.38 24.86
CA ILE A 260 4.01 -3.20 24.19
C ILE A 260 4.24 -2.07 25.20
N SER A 261 3.32 -1.78 26.13
CA SER A 261 3.58 -0.71 27.12
C SER A 261 4.64 -1.08 28.17
N MET A 262 4.65 -2.33 28.65
CA MET A 262 5.52 -2.73 29.77
C MET A 262 6.93 -3.20 29.37
N ASN A 263 7.20 -3.54 28.11
CA ASN A 263 8.50 -4.09 27.73
C ASN A 263 9.58 -2.98 27.59
N THR A 264 10.72 -3.18 28.27
CA THR A 264 11.83 -2.22 28.37
C THR A 264 13.04 -2.56 27.51
N THR A 265 12.96 -3.59 26.64
CA THR A 265 14.10 -4.14 25.89
C THR A 265 13.90 -4.15 24.38
N LEU A 266 12.66 -4.23 23.92
CA LEU A 266 12.24 -4.15 22.53
C LEU A 266 12.44 -2.73 22.02
N LYS A 267 13.30 -2.58 20.99
CA LYS A 267 13.62 -1.30 20.35
C LYS A 267 13.00 -1.17 18.96
N VAL A 268 12.70 -2.29 18.31
CA VAL A 268 12.15 -2.33 16.95
C VAL A 268 10.93 -3.24 16.92
N LEU A 269 9.78 -2.71 16.51
CA LEU A 269 8.53 -3.44 16.37
C LEU A 269 7.92 -3.20 14.98
N ASP A 270 7.88 -4.23 14.16
CA ASP A 270 7.31 -4.18 12.82
C ASP A 270 5.93 -4.85 12.78
N LEU A 271 4.90 -4.01 12.61
CA LEU A 271 3.48 -4.34 12.54
C LEU A 271 2.88 -3.95 11.16
N GLY A 272 3.69 -3.87 10.09
CA GLY A 272 3.19 -3.51 8.76
C GLY A 272 2.30 -4.58 8.11
N ASP A 273 1.23 -4.20 7.42
CA ASP A 273 0.27 -5.10 6.74
C ASP A 273 -0.46 -6.07 7.71
N CYS A 274 -0.85 -5.59 8.89
CA CYS A 274 -1.34 -6.42 10.00
C CYS A 274 -2.87 -6.45 10.19
N ASP A 275 -3.64 -5.84 9.29
CA ASP A 275 -5.10 -5.68 9.37
C ASP A 275 -5.60 -5.00 10.68
N ILE A 276 -4.77 -4.15 11.30
CA ILE A 276 -5.03 -3.63 12.67
C ILE A 276 -6.27 -2.74 12.77
N GLY A 277 -6.49 -1.84 11.80
CA GLY A 277 -7.61 -0.88 11.79
C GLY A 277 -7.56 0.16 12.93
N ASN A 278 -8.52 1.09 12.92
CA ASN A 278 -8.54 2.21 13.88
C ASN A 278 -8.66 1.75 15.36
N GLU A 279 -9.57 0.82 15.67
CA GLU A 279 -9.75 0.29 17.04
C GLU A 279 -8.52 -0.45 17.57
N GLY A 280 -7.81 -1.16 16.68
CA GLY A 280 -6.55 -1.80 17.02
C GLY A 280 -5.44 -0.76 17.22
N PHE A 281 -5.45 0.31 16.43
CA PHE A 281 -4.49 1.41 16.53
C PHE A 281 -4.68 2.23 17.81
N GLU A 282 -5.91 2.52 18.27
CA GLU A 282 -6.18 3.14 19.59
C GLU A 282 -5.40 2.41 20.71
N HIS A 283 -5.49 1.07 20.73
CA HIS A 283 -4.78 0.25 21.70
C HIS A 283 -3.25 0.25 21.51
N ILE A 284 -2.74 0.28 20.27
CA ILE A 284 -1.29 0.38 20.01
C ILE A 284 -0.76 1.79 20.36
N ALA A 285 -1.46 2.85 19.99
CA ALA A 285 -1.14 4.24 20.26
C ALA A 285 -1.05 4.53 21.76
N SER A 286 -2.01 4.02 22.54
CA SER A 286 -1.94 4.01 24.01
C SER A 286 -0.68 3.28 24.50
N ALA A 287 -0.42 2.06 24.03
CA ALA A 287 0.73 1.28 24.50
C ALA A 287 2.09 1.87 24.12
N LEU A 288 2.19 2.55 22.96
CA LEU A 288 3.40 3.24 22.51
C LEU A 288 3.62 4.56 23.24
N SER A 289 2.55 5.26 23.66
CA SER A 289 2.65 6.45 24.51
C SER A 289 3.26 6.12 25.87
N ASP A 290 2.90 4.97 26.44
CA ASP A 290 3.40 4.48 27.74
C ASP A 290 4.81 3.85 27.66
N ASN A 291 5.38 3.61 26.46
CA ASN A 291 6.55 2.74 26.32
C ASN A 291 7.92 3.46 26.54
N PRO A 292 8.80 2.94 27.41
CA PRO A 292 10.08 3.57 27.77
C PRO A 292 11.31 3.09 26.95
N ALA A 293 11.15 2.39 25.82
CA ALA A 293 12.27 1.72 25.14
C ALA A 293 12.21 1.60 23.60
N LEU A 294 11.04 1.71 22.96
CA LEU A 294 10.83 1.50 21.52
C LEU A 294 11.36 2.70 20.72
N GLU A 295 12.38 2.46 19.89
CA GLU A 295 13.02 3.49 19.06
C GLU A 295 12.48 3.49 17.62
N SER A 296 11.93 2.38 17.15
CA SER A 296 11.40 2.23 15.79
C SER A 296 10.13 1.38 15.74
N VAL A 297 9.08 1.89 15.09
CA VAL A 297 7.80 1.22 14.90
C VAL A 297 7.36 1.34 13.44
N ASN A 298 7.00 0.21 12.83
CA ASN A 298 6.30 0.20 11.55
C ASN A 298 4.81 -0.15 11.73
N LEU A 299 3.93 0.71 11.24
CA LEU A 299 2.47 0.54 11.20
C LEU A 299 1.92 0.74 9.76
N SER A 300 2.75 0.53 8.73
CA SER A 300 2.36 0.59 7.33
C SER A 300 1.17 -0.30 7.00
N GLY A 301 0.30 0.07 6.06
CA GLY A 301 -0.70 -0.84 5.49
C GLY A 301 -1.72 -1.41 6.48
N ASN A 302 -2.11 -0.66 7.51
CA ASN A 302 -3.03 -1.09 8.57
C ASN A 302 -4.46 -0.54 8.42
N CYS A 303 -4.79 0.02 7.26
CA CYS A 303 -6.10 0.60 6.92
C CYS A 303 -6.54 1.73 7.86
N LEU A 304 -5.57 2.47 8.43
CA LEU A 304 -5.84 3.63 9.30
C LEU A 304 -6.45 4.78 8.49
N ASN A 305 -7.45 5.47 9.05
CA ASN A 305 -8.13 6.59 8.39
C ASN A 305 -8.48 7.72 9.37
N GLU A 306 -9.30 8.69 8.94
CA GLU A 306 -9.68 9.88 9.71
C GLU A 306 -10.13 9.62 11.16
N SER A 307 -10.73 8.47 11.48
CA SER A 307 -11.18 8.20 12.86
C SER A 307 -10.03 8.05 13.87
N CYS A 308 -8.81 7.66 13.43
CA CYS A 308 -7.65 7.52 14.31
C CYS A 308 -6.92 8.85 14.60
N SER A 309 -7.42 9.98 14.07
CA SER A 309 -6.75 11.29 14.18
C SER A 309 -6.48 11.71 15.63
N GLU A 310 -7.42 11.47 16.55
CA GLU A 310 -7.25 11.80 17.97
C GLU A 310 -6.16 10.93 18.63
N ASP A 311 -6.20 9.61 18.42
CA ASP A 311 -5.19 8.66 18.93
C ASP A 311 -3.79 8.98 18.39
N LEU A 312 -3.71 9.36 17.11
CA LEU A 312 -2.48 9.76 16.44
C LEU A 312 -1.92 11.06 17.05
N ARG A 313 -2.76 12.07 17.33
CA ARG A 313 -2.32 13.29 18.03
C ARG A 313 -1.77 12.99 19.42
N ASN A 314 -2.42 12.09 20.15
CA ASN A 314 -2.06 11.74 21.52
C ASN A 314 -0.76 10.92 21.56
N LEU A 315 -0.60 9.94 20.66
CA LEU A 315 0.66 9.22 20.44
C LEU A 315 1.82 10.18 20.14
N LEU A 316 1.63 11.12 19.20
CA LEU A 316 2.66 12.08 18.80
C LEU A 316 2.99 13.09 19.91
N SER A 317 1.99 13.50 20.69
CA SER A 317 2.17 14.42 21.84
C SER A 317 2.93 13.80 23.00
N ASN A 318 2.82 12.48 23.21
CA ASN A 318 3.22 11.81 24.45
C ASN A 318 4.43 10.87 24.32
N MET A 319 4.88 10.52 23.10
CA MET A 319 6.01 9.60 22.91
C MET A 319 7.37 10.19 23.37
N GLU A 320 7.99 9.59 24.39
CA GLU A 320 9.30 10.04 24.91
C GLU A 320 10.51 9.38 24.22
N THR A 321 10.32 8.25 23.51
CA THR A 321 11.44 7.36 23.12
C THR A 321 11.50 7.00 21.63
N LEU A 322 10.39 7.13 20.91
CA LEU A 322 10.25 6.71 19.51
C LEU A 322 10.91 7.71 18.54
N LYS A 323 11.84 7.21 17.71
CA LYS A 323 12.63 8.01 16.76
C LYS A 323 12.21 7.78 15.31
N HIS A 324 11.68 6.60 14.99
CA HIS A 324 11.29 6.21 13.65
C HIS A 324 9.85 5.67 13.67
N LEU A 325 8.97 6.31 12.90
CA LEU A 325 7.57 5.91 12.76
C LEU A 325 7.22 5.81 11.27
N ASP A 326 6.78 4.63 10.84
CA ASP A 326 6.25 4.39 9.50
C ASP A 326 4.73 4.23 9.57
N LEU A 327 4.01 5.13 8.89
CA LEU A 327 2.56 5.14 8.72
C LEU A 327 2.18 5.05 7.23
N SER A 328 3.08 4.58 6.38
CA SER A 328 2.87 4.51 4.93
C SER A 328 1.73 3.57 4.53
N TRP A 329 1.19 3.75 3.32
CA TRP A 329 0.17 2.84 2.75
C TRP A 329 -1.14 2.75 3.58
N ASN A 330 -1.46 3.80 4.34
CA ASN A 330 -2.73 4.00 5.05
C ASN A 330 -3.60 5.04 4.31
N SER A 331 -4.73 5.45 4.90
CA SER A 331 -5.68 6.43 4.33
C SER A 331 -5.67 7.75 5.10
N LEU A 332 -4.50 8.26 5.50
CA LEU A 332 -4.34 9.48 6.32
C LEU A 332 -4.47 10.78 5.50
N HIS A 333 -5.48 10.86 4.63
CA HIS A 333 -5.74 11.97 3.70
C HIS A 333 -6.72 13.04 4.23
N SER A 334 -7.25 12.89 5.45
CA SER A 334 -8.18 13.84 6.05
C SER A 334 -7.47 15.10 6.56
N VAL A 335 -8.17 16.24 6.49
CA VAL A 335 -7.67 17.54 7.00
C VAL A 335 -7.56 17.51 8.52
N GLU A 336 -8.49 16.82 9.18
CA GLU A 336 -8.53 16.55 10.61
C GLU A 336 -7.31 15.72 11.03
N THR A 337 -6.94 14.70 10.24
CA THR A 337 -5.72 13.91 10.45
C THR A 337 -4.46 14.76 10.30
N TRP A 338 -4.41 15.69 9.35
CA TRP A 338 -3.26 16.58 9.17
C TRP A 338 -3.14 17.67 10.22
N LYS A 339 -4.26 18.18 10.71
CA LYS A 339 -4.29 19.02 11.91
C LYS A 339 -3.77 18.26 13.12
N ALA A 340 -4.24 17.02 13.32
CA ALA A 340 -3.84 16.15 14.43
C ALA A 340 -2.34 15.77 14.40
N LEU A 341 -1.81 15.43 13.22
CA LEU A 341 -0.37 15.24 12.96
C LEU A 341 0.42 16.48 13.37
N THR A 342 -0.02 17.66 12.94
CA THR A 342 0.70 18.93 13.18
C THR A 342 0.64 19.35 14.66
N ASP A 343 -0.54 19.26 15.29
CA ASP A 343 -0.75 19.58 16.71
C ASP A 343 0.05 18.66 17.64
N GLY A 344 0.23 17.38 17.26
CA GLY A 344 1.03 16.40 18.00
C GLY A 344 2.53 16.61 17.79
N LEU A 345 2.99 16.67 16.53
CA LEU A 345 4.41 16.85 16.19
C LEU A 345 4.96 18.22 16.62
N GLY A 346 4.10 19.25 16.76
CA GLY A 346 4.48 20.55 17.31
C GLY A 346 4.91 20.53 18.79
N LYS A 347 4.63 19.44 19.52
CA LYS A 347 5.13 19.18 20.88
C LYS A 347 6.27 18.17 20.92
N ASN A 348 6.51 17.46 19.82
CA ASN A 348 7.37 16.29 19.80
C ASN A 348 8.83 16.66 19.55
N GLU A 349 9.72 16.33 20.48
CA GLU A 349 11.16 16.58 20.37
C GLU A 349 11.99 15.30 20.11
N THR A 350 11.32 14.16 19.87
CA THR A 350 11.91 12.80 19.91
C THR A 350 11.94 12.09 18.55
N LEU A 351 10.95 12.35 17.69
CA LEU A 351 10.78 11.68 16.40
C LEU A 351 11.70 12.28 15.32
N LEU A 352 12.69 11.49 14.90
CA LEU A 352 13.69 11.88 13.89
C LEU A 352 13.25 11.53 12.46
N SER A 353 12.40 10.51 12.29
CA SER A 353 12.00 9.97 10.99
C SER A 353 10.51 9.64 10.95
N LEU A 354 9.81 10.18 9.95
CA LEU A 354 8.39 9.94 9.71
C LEU A 354 8.15 9.51 8.25
N ASP A 355 7.54 8.34 8.05
CA ASP A 355 7.05 7.91 6.75
C ASP A 355 5.53 8.07 6.65
N LEU A 356 5.11 8.89 5.69
CA LEU A 356 3.71 9.14 5.34
C LEU A 356 3.46 8.86 3.85
N SER A 357 4.32 8.09 3.19
CA SER A 357 4.16 7.77 1.77
C SER A 357 2.91 6.94 1.47
N TRP A 358 2.40 6.99 0.24
CA TRP A 358 1.18 6.27 -0.20
C TRP A 358 -0.11 6.57 0.62
N ASN A 359 -0.21 7.70 1.31
CA ASN A 359 -1.41 8.09 2.06
C ASN A 359 -2.42 8.94 1.28
N GLY A 360 -2.16 9.27 0.01
CA GLY A 360 -3.15 9.91 -0.89
C GLY A 360 -3.50 11.37 -0.56
N LEU A 361 -2.65 12.06 0.20
CA LEU A 361 -2.87 13.35 0.86
C LEU A 361 -3.43 14.49 0.00
N GLY A 362 -3.05 14.56 -1.28
CA GLY A 362 -3.43 15.64 -2.19
C GLY A 362 -2.98 17.05 -1.76
N SER A 363 -3.58 18.06 -2.37
CA SER A 363 -3.25 19.47 -2.13
C SER A 363 -3.88 20.05 -0.85
N ALA A 364 -4.97 19.47 -0.34
CA ALA A 364 -5.68 19.96 0.85
C ALA A 364 -4.81 19.92 2.12
N CYS A 365 -3.90 18.95 2.22
CA CYS A 365 -2.99 18.79 3.35
C CYS A 365 -1.78 19.74 3.32
N VAL A 366 -1.53 20.43 2.20
CA VAL A 366 -0.31 21.23 1.98
C VAL A 366 -0.13 22.39 2.98
N PRO A 367 -1.17 23.15 3.38
CA PRO A 367 -1.00 24.20 4.41
C PRO A 367 -0.50 23.63 5.74
N TYR A 368 -1.02 22.47 6.16
CA TYR A 368 -0.62 21.78 7.39
C TYR A 368 0.79 21.20 7.26
N LEU A 369 1.16 20.63 6.11
CA LEU A 369 2.53 20.22 5.82
C LEU A 369 3.51 21.41 5.88
N CYS A 370 3.14 22.56 5.34
CA CYS A 370 3.95 23.78 5.45
C CYS A 370 4.07 24.26 6.90
N GLN A 371 2.99 24.20 7.69
CA GLN A 371 3.03 24.50 9.12
C GLN A 371 3.95 23.51 9.87
N LEU A 372 3.82 22.21 9.62
CA LEU A 372 4.66 21.17 10.20
C LEU A 372 6.14 21.41 9.90
N LEU A 373 6.51 21.70 8.65
CA LEU A 373 7.89 22.02 8.24
C LEU A 373 8.44 23.31 8.89
N LEU A 374 7.58 24.21 9.37
CA LEU A 374 7.97 25.44 10.07
C LEU A 374 7.98 25.28 11.60
N GLN A 375 7.31 24.26 12.14
CA GLN A 375 7.20 24.00 13.58
C GLN A 375 8.09 22.85 14.07
N SER A 376 8.42 21.87 13.22
CA SER A 376 9.16 20.66 13.61
C SER A 376 10.62 20.93 13.94
N ARG A 377 11.04 20.51 15.15
CA ARG A 377 12.39 20.70 15.67
C ARG A 377 13.27 19.44 15.61
N SER A 378 12.63 18.29 15.50
CA SER A 378 13.20 16.94 15.66
C SER A 378 13.33 16.16 14.35
N ILE A 379 12.41 16.38 13.40
CA ILE A 379 12.29 15.56 12.18
C ILE A 379 13.46 15.83 11.22
N GLU A 380 14.42 14.90 11.20
CA GLU A 380 15.52 14.87 10.23
C GLU A 380 15.13 14.21 8.91
N LYS A 381 14.14 13.31 8.90
CA LYS A 381 13.72 12.54 7.72
C LYS A 381 12.21 12.52 7.56
N LEU A 382 11.72 12.90 6.37
CA LEU A 382 10.30 12.90 6.01
C LEU A 382 10.09 12.25 4.64
N ASN A 383 9.33 11.15 4.59
CA ASN A 383 8.92 10.52 3.34
C ASN A 383 7.46 10.84 3.01
N LEU A 384 7.26 11.42 1.82
CA LEU A 384 5.99 11.89 1.26
C LEU A 384 5.81 11.39 -0.19
N ASN A 385 6.48 10.29 -0.55
CA ASN A 385 6.34 9.65 -1.87
C ASN A 385 4.89 9.27 -2.14
N ARG A 386 4.43 9.42 -3.39
CA ARG A 386 3.12 8.91 -3.89
C ARG A 386 1.89 9.42 -3.13
N ASN A 387 1.90 10.69 -2.75
CA ASN A 387 0.82 11.38 -2.04
C ASN A 387 -0.02 12.33 -2.91
N GLY A 388 0.26 12.39 -4.22
CA GLY A 388 -0.53 13.15 -5.19
C GLY A 388 -0.13 14.62 -5.35
N PHE A 389 0.96 15.06 -4.72
CA PHE A 389 1.41 16.46 -4.75
C PHE A 389 1.71 16.96 -6.17
N THR A 390 1.15 18.11 -6.51
CA THR A 390 1.20 18.72 -7.84
C THR A 390 2.27 19.81 -7.96
N GLU A 391 2.47 20.28 -9.18
CA GLU A 391 3.28 21.45 -9.54
C GLU A 391 3.00 22.71 -8.69
N LYS A 392 1.75 22.93 -8.25
CA LYS A 392 1.39 24.07 -7.39
C LYS A 392 1.83 23.85 -5.93
N ASP A 393 1.71 22.62 -5.47
CA ASP A 393 2.03 22.23 -4.09
C ASP A 393 3.54 22.28 -3.85
N ALA A 394 4.33 21.94 -4.88
CA ALA A 394 5.78 22.07 -4.91
C ALA A 394 6.27 23.48 -4.54
N VAL A 395 5.56 24.54 -4.95
CA VAL A 395 5.93 25.94 -4.64
C VAL A 395 5.75 26.24 -3.14
N HIS A 396 4.64 25.77 -2.56
CA HIS A 396 4.35 25.94 -1.14
C HIS A 396 5.36 25.16 -0.29
N ILE A 397 5.59 23.87 -0.61
CA ILE A 397 6.58 23.03 0.04
C ILE A 397 7.99 23.64 -0.06
N ALA A 398 8.39 24.15 -1.23
CA ALA A 398 9.67 24.82 -1.43
C ALA A 398 9.84 26.07 -0.54
N THR A 399 8.80 26.89 -0.39
CA THR A 399 8.85 28.11 0.46
C THR A 399 8.83 27.83 1.96
N ALA A 400 8.29 26.68 2.38
CA ALA A 400 8.44 26.19 3.76
C ALA A 400 9.84 25.58 3.99
N LEU A 401 10.30 24.73 3.06
CA LEU A 401 11.62 24.09 3.08
C LEU A 401 12.77 25.12 3.14
N ALA A 402 12.64 26.23 2.40
CA ALA A 402 13.61 27.34 2.42
C ALA A 402 13.76 28.04 3.80
N LYS A 403 12.89 27.74 4.76
CA LYS A 403 12.93 28.25 6.14
C LYS A 403 13.22 27.16 7.18
N ASN A 404 13.24 25.89 6.78
CA ASN A 404 13.50 24.77 7.67
C ASN A 404 15.02 24.51 7.79
N ASN A 405 15.46 24.29 9.03
CA ASN A 405 16.87 24.07 9.40
C ASN A 405 17.09 22.75 10.16
N THR A 406 16.15 21.80 10.09
CA THR A 406 16.16 20.53 10.83
C THR A 406 16.12 19.31 9.89
N LEU A 407 15.33 19.40 8.82
CA LEU A 407 15.13 18.34 7.85
C LEU A 407 16.39 18.10 7.01
N GLN A 408 16.89 16.87 7.03
CA GLN A 408 18.05 16.41 6.30
C GLN A 408 17.67 15.56 5.08
N GLU A 409 16.59 14.76 5.15
CA GLU A 409 16.12 13.92 4.06
C GLU A 409 14.64 14.16 3.76
N LEU A 410 14.32 14.51 2.51
CA LEU A 410 12.95 14.74 2.03
C LEU A 410 12.71 13.89 0.79
N HIS A 411 11.78 12.93 0.89
CA HIS A 411 11.35 12.12 -0.25
C HIS A 411 10.00 12.60 -0.77
N LEU A 412 9.97 13.03 -2.03
CA LEU A 412 8.79 13.52 -2.76
C LEU A 412 8.65 12.84 -4.14
N GLY A 413 9.38 11.74 -4.36
CA GLY A 413 9.35 10.94 -5.56
C GLY A 413 7.97 10.33 -5.87
N ASN A 414 7.78 10.00 -7.15
CA ASN A 414 6.55 9.44 -7.70
C ASN A 414 5.28 10.30 -7.43
N ASN A 415 5.44 11.61 -7.20
CA ASN A 415 4.36 12.60 -7.16
C ASN A 415 4.23 13.37 -8.50
N PRO A 416 3.03 13.83 -8.89
CA PRO A 416 2.78 14.58 -10.13
C PRO A 416 3.27 16.05 -10.12
N LEU A 417 4.46 16.30 -9.57
CA LEU A 417 5.11 17.62 -9.44
C LEU A 417 5.52 18.23 -10.80
N LYS A 418 5.74 17.38 -11.81
CA LYS A 418 6.28 17.71 -13.15
C LYS A 418 7.67 18.39 -13.08
N ALA A 419 8.19 18.75 -14.26
CA ALA A 419 9.48 19.40 -14.41
C ALA A 419 9.59 20.76 -13.71
N GLN A 420 8.50 21.53 -13.67
CA GLN A 420 8.51 22.85 -13.03
C GLN A 420 8.51 22.74 -11.50
N GLY A 421 7.73 21.80 -10.92
CA GLY A 421 7.79 21.54 -9.48
C GLY A 421 9.15 21.02 -9.02
N ALA A 422 9.77 20.12 -9.81
CA ALA A 422 11.14 19.68 -9.57
C ALA A 422 12.15 20.84 -9.61
N LEU A 423 12.05 21.75 -10.59
CA LEU A 423 12.92 22.93 -10.69
C LEU A 423 12.78 23.84 -9.46
N VAL A 424 11.55 24.11 -9.00
CA VAL A 424 11.31 24.98 -7.84
C VAL A 424 11.80 24.36 -6.53
N LEU A 425 11.62 23.05 -6.34
CA LEU A 425 12.14 22.34 -5.16
C LEU A 425 13.67 22.30 -5.14
N VAL A 426 14.32 22.06 -6.29
CA VAL A 426 15.79 22.07 -6.41
C VAL A 426 16.35 23.49 -6.24
N HIS A 427 15.68 24.53 -6.74
CA HIS A 427 16.09 25.92 -6.52
C HIS A 427 16.08 26.31 -5.03
N ALA A 428 15.06 25.88 -4.27
CA ALA A 428 14.95 26.20 -2.84
C ALA A 428 16.10 25.63 -1.98
N ILE A 429 16.68 24.49 -2.37
CA ILE A 429 17.81 23.87 -1.64
C ILE A 429 19.18 24.38 -2.10
N THR A 430 19.25 25.17 -3.17
CA THR A 430 20.49 25.87 -3.60
C THR A 430 20.98 26.85 -2.53
N SER A 431 20.08 27.42 -1.73
CA SER A 431 20.40 28.26 -0.58
C SER A 431 21.23 27.49 0.47
N PRO A 432 22.28 28.08 1.06
CA PRO A 432 23.16 27.41 2.01
C PRO A 432 22.50 27.17 3.38
N ASP A 433 21.48 27.94 3.74
CA ASP A 433 20.85 27.95 5.07
C ASP A 433 19.92 26.75 5.34
N VAL A 434 19.49 26.05 4.28
CA VAL A 434 18.55 24.92 4.36
C VAL A 434 19.29 23.65 4.77
N ALA A 435 18.92 22.97 5.86
CA ALA A 435 19.68 21.83 6.39
C ALA A 435 19.74 20.58 5.49
N LEU A 436 18.88 20.51 4.46
CA LEU A 436 18.67 19.32 3.63
C LEU A 436 19.96 18.79 2.97
N ARG A 437 20.15 17.47 3.06
CA ARG A 437 21.24 16.67 2.50
C ARG A 437 20.75 15.75 1.37
N LEU A 438 19.51 15.28 1.42
CA LEU A 438 18.89 14.44 0.39
C LEU A 438 17.54 15.01 -0.03
N LEU A 439 17.42 15.37 -1.32
CA LEU A 439 16.14 15.61 -1.98
C LEU A 439 15.87 14.45 -2.95
N ASP A 440 14.90 13.61 -2.62
CA ASP A 440 14.57 12.44 -3.43
C ASP A 440 13.31 12.69 -4.28
N LEU A 441 13.54 12.90 -5.57
CA LEU A 441 12.51 13.11 -6.59
C LEU A 441 12.55 11.96 -7.62
N GLU A 442 12.70 10.71 -7.15
CA GLU A 442 12.58 9.51 -7.98
C GLU A 442 11.32 9.55 -8.86
N ASN A 443 11.46 9.18 -10.14
CA ASN A 443 10.38 9.18 -11.14
C ASN A 443 9.72 10.57 -11.38
N VAL A 444 10.30 11.67 -10.87
CA VAL A 444 9.96 13.02 -11.27
C VAL A 444 10.96 13.47 -12.35
N TRP A 445 10.44 13.89 -13.50
CA TRP A 445 11.25 14.23 -14.67
C TRP A 445 11.42 15.75 -14.77
N ALA A 446 12.66 16.21 -14.93
CA ALA A 446 13.01 17.63 -14.97
C ALA A 446 13.34 18.13 -16.39
N ASN A 447 13.25 19.45 -16.61
CA ASN A 447 13.68 20.09 -17.86
C ASN A 447 15.19 20.37 -17.83
N LYS A 448 15.79 20.63 -18.99
CA LYS A 448 17.23 20.94 -19.13
C LYS A 448 17.69 22.11 -18.24
N ASP A 449 16.80 23.06 -17.94
CA ASP A 449 17.09 24.26 -17.15
C ASP A 449 17.58 23.93 -15.73
N ILE A 450 17.16 22.77 -15.16
CA ILE A 450 17.58 22.31 -13.83
C ILE A 450 19.09 22.06 -13.72
N LEU A 451 19.79 21.86 -14.85
CA LEU A 451 21.24 21.65 -14.85
C LEU A 451 21.99 22.84 -14.22
N ARG A 452 21.46 24.06 -14.32
CA ARG A 452 22.06 25.25 -13.70
C ARG A 452 21.97 25.19 -12.17
N GLU A 453 20.83 24.79 -11.63
CA GLU A 453 20.63 24.66 -10.18
C GLU A 453 21.50 23.51 -9.64
N LEU A 454 21.53 22.37 -10.32
CA LEU A 454 22.40 21.23 -9.96
C LEU A 454 23.88 21.62 -9.98
N GLU A 455 24.33 22.35 -11.00
CA GLU A 455 25.68 22.91 -11.07
C GLU A 455 25.98 23.92 -9.96
N MET A 456 24.99 24.63 -9.43
CA MET A 456 25.17 25.54 -8.28
C MET A 456 25.22 24.77 -6.97
N ILE A 457 24.37 23.76 -6.79
CA ILE A 457 24.38 22.86 -5.63
C ILE A 457 25.71 22.11 -5.53
N GLU A 458 26.24 21.58 -6.63
CA GLU A 458 27.56 20.91 -6.63
C GLU A 458 28.70 21.84 -6.17
N LYS A 459 28.64 23.13 -6.54
CA LYS A 459 29.68 24.13 -6.23
C LYS A 459 29.54 24.74 -4.83
N LEU A 460 28.31 24.97 -4.37
CA LEU A 460 28.00 25.61 -3.08
C LEU A 460 27.83 24.60 -1.93
N ARG A 461 27.34 23.40 -2.25
CA ARG A 461 26.83 22.41 -1.30
C ARG A 461 27.18 20.95 -1.71
N PRO A 462 28.47 20.59 -1.87
CA PRO A 462 28.90 19.30 -2.41
C PRO A 462 28.50 18.05 -1.59
N GLY A 463 27.90 18.21 -0.41
CA GLY A 463 27.30 17.12 0.37
C GLY A 463 25.81 16.88 0.12
N VAL A 464 25.18 17.62 -0.80
CA VAL A 464 23.74 17.51 -1.09
C VAL A 464 23.50 16.60 -2.30
N VAL A 465 22.68 15.57 -2.11
CA VAL A 465 22.29 14.60 -3.14
C VAL A 465 20.87 14.92 -3.61
N VAL A 466 20.71 15.13 -4.91
CA VAL A 466 19.40 15.26 -5.56
C VAL A 466 19.18 14.03 -6.45
N LYS A 467 18.19 13.19 -6.13
CA LYS A 467 17.75 12.11 -7.04
C LYS A 467 16.64 12.65 -7.94
N LEU A 468 16.68 12.33 -9.23
CA LEU A 468 15.67 12.68 -10.23
C LEU A 468 15.30 11.44 -11.03
N GLY A 469 14.06 11.35 -11.50
CA GLY A 469 13.63 10.31 -12.46
C GLY A 469 14.28 10.42 -13.83
N GLY A 470 14.73 11.62 -14.22
CA GLY A 470 15.45 11.87 -15.46
C GLY A 470 15.41 13.34 -15.87
N ILE A 471 16.14 13.68 -16.93
CA ILE A 471 16.12 15.01 -17.56
C ILE A 471 15.58 14.89 -19.00
N LEU A 472 14.54 15.65 -19.31
CA LEU A 472 13.86 15.73 -20.61
C LEU A 472 14.73 16.45 -21.65
N SER A 473 15.76 15.76 -22.15
CA SER A 473 16.68 16.27 -23.16
C SER A 473 16.10 16.19 -24.58
N ASN A 474 15.15 17.08 -24.90
CA ASN A 474 14.62 17.31 -26.24
C ASN A 474 14.28 16.03 -27.04
N TYR A 475 13.26 15.29 -26.58
CA TYR A 475 12.61 14.29 -27.44
C TYR A 475 12.06 14.97 -28.69
N GLN A 476 12.76 14.84 -29.83
CA GLN A 476 12.09 14.96 -31.11
C GLN A 476 11.05 13.84 -31.17
N LEU A 477 9.77 14.22 -31.11
CA LEU A 477 8.67 13.35 -31.50
C LEU A 477 8.86 12.98 -32.97
N ALA A 478 9.55 11.86 -33.20
CA ALA A 478 9.71 11.24 -34.50
C ALA A 478 8.34 10.66 -34.90
N GLY A 479 7.46 11.55 -35.37
CA GLY A 479 6.13 11.21 -35.83
C GLY A 479 6.19 10.13 -36.91
N PRO A 480 5.12 9.33 -37.04
CA PRO A 480 5.05 8.26 -38.04
C PRO A 480 5.44 8.80 -39.42
N ASN A 481 6.49 8.23 -40.02
CA ASN A 481 7.08 8.73 -41.26
C ASN A 481 6.08 8.56 -42.43
N GLU A 482 5.31 9.61 -42.70
CA GLU A 482 4.22 9.64 -43.69
C GLU A 482 4.68 9.09 -45.05
N LYS A 483 5.87 9.52 -45.50
CA LYS A 483 6.48 9.06 -46.76
C LYS A 483 6.66 7.55 -46.78
N LYS A 484 7.06 6.94 -45.67
CA LYS A 484 7.22 5.49 -45.56
C LYS A 484 5.87 4.77 -45.57
N ILE A 485 4.92 5.23 -44.76
CA ILE A 485 3.59 4.62 -44.61
C ILE A 485 2.80 4.65 -45.93
N LEU A 486 2.84 5.76 -46.67
CA LEU A 486 2.20 5.85 -47.99
C LEU A 486 2.81 4.87 -49.01
N LEU A 487 4.13 4.62 -48.95
CA LEU A 487 4.79 3.67 -49.84
C LEU A 487 4.55 2.20 -49.44
N GLU A 488 4.48 1.90 -48.14
CA GLU A 488 4.04 0.59 -47.62
C GLU A 488 2.60 0.29 -48.07
N ARG A 489 1.69 1.27 -47.91
CA ARG A 489 0.30 1.18 -48.38
C ARG A 489 0.20 1.03 -49.90
N ALA A 490 1.03 1.73 -50.69
CA ALA A 490 1.05 1.61 -52.15
C ALA A 490 1.56 0.24 -52.62
N ASN A 491 2.60 -0.29 -51.98
CA ASN A 491 3.09 -1.65 -52.21
C ASN A 491 2.01 -2.71 -51.92
N TYR A 492 1.25 -2.52 -50.84
CA TYR A 492 0.13 -3.39 -50.46
C TYR A 492 -1.04 -3.31 -51.45
N GLU A 493 -1.59 -2.12 -51.71
CA GLU A 493 -2.74 -1.93 -52.62
C GLU A 493 -2.45 -2.44 -54.05
N ALA A 494 -1.22 -2.31 -54.55
CA ALA A 494 -0.81 -2.84 -55.85
C ALA A 494 -0.80 -4.39 -55.94
N MET A 495 -0.62 -5.08 -54.81
CA MET A 495 -0.58 -6.54 -54.68
C MET A 495 -1.93 -7.17 -54.26
N MET A 496 -2.84 -6.39 -53.66
CA MET A 496 -4.18 -6.83 -53.25
C MET A 496 -5.09 -7.48 -54.34
N PRO A 497 -5.00 -7.19 -55.66
CA PRO A 497 -5.93 -7.74 -56.64
C PRO A 497 -6.04 -9.28 -56.65
N LYS A 498 -7.26 -9.81 -56.43
CA LYS A 498 -7.55 -11.26 -56.33
C LYS A 498 -7.03 -12.09 -57.52
N ARG A 499 -7.05 -11.53 -58.75
CA ARG A 499 -6.54 -12.21 -59.96
C ARG A 499 -5.03 -11.96 -60.13
N LYS A 500 -4.18 -13.01 -60.07
CA LYS A 500 -2.71 -12.91 -60.26
C LYS A 500 -2.27 -12.08 -61.48
N LYS A 501 -3.01 -12.12 -62.61
CA LYS A 501 -2.73 -11.30 -63.81
C LYS A 501 -2.85 -9.77 -63.60
N GLN A 502 -3.58 -9.32 -62.58
CA GLN A 502 -3.85 -7.91 -62.26
C GLN A 502 -2.93 -7.33 -61.18
N ARG A 503 -2.23 -8.15 -60.39
CA ARG A 503 -1.24 -7.67 -59.43
C ARG A 503 -0.09 -6.99 -60.16
N ARG A 504 0.43 -5.89 -59.62
CA ARG A 504 1.58 -5.16 -60.15
C ARG A 504 2.51 -4.79 -59.01
N ASP A 505 3.79 -4.76 -59.32
CA ASP A 505 4.83 -4.32 -58.42
C ASP A 505 4.91 -2.79 -58.52
N PHE A 506 4.67 -2.10 -57.40
CA PHE A 506 4.73 -0.64 -57.33
C PHE A 506 6.18 -0.13 -57.40
N GLY A 507 7.16 -0.88 -56.89
CA GLY A 507 8.57 -0.59 -57.09
C GLY A 507 9.01 -0.65 -58.55
N GLN A 508 8.45 -1.57 -59.35
CA GLN A 508 8.68 -1.58 -60.81
C GLN A 508 8.06 -0.37 -61.52
N PHE A 509 6.96 0.19 -61.01
CA PHE A 509 6.43 1.47 -61.48
C PHE A 509 7.38 2.61 -61.12
N VAL A 510 7.82 2.69 -59.86
CA VAL A 510 8.73 3.75 -59.39
C VAL A 510 10.08 3.74 -60.12
N ILE A 511 10.67 2.56 -60.37
CA ILE A 511 11.89 2.42 -61.19
C ILE A 511 11.67 2.91 -62.64
N SER A 512 10.44 2.77 -63.18
CA SER A 512 10.11 3.22 -64.53
C SER A 512 9.87 4.73 -64.67
N LEU A 513 9.90 5.49 -63.56
CA LEU A 513 9.75 6.93 -63.58
C LEU A 513 11.01 7.63 -64.11
N LEU A 514 10.79 8.73 -64.83
CA LEU A 514 11.85 9.62 -65.29
C LEU A 514 12.13 10.67 -64.21
N ASP A 515 13.39 11.05 -64.03
CA ASP A 515 13.83 11.99 -63.02
C ASP A 515 13.51 13.44 -63.44
N LYS A 516 12.21 13.77 -63.47
CA LYS A 516 11.62 15.02 -63.96
C LYS A 516 10.31 15.35 -63.24
N GLU A 517 10.06 16.63 -62.99
CA GLU A 517 8.74 17.12 -62.58
C GLU A 517 7.68 16.88 -63.67
N ILE A 518 6.46 16.50 -63.26
CA ILE A 518 5.28 16.43 -64.14
C ILE A 518 4.02 16.93 -63.44
N SER A 519 3.03 17.42 -64.18
CA SER A 519 1.76 17.87 -63.59
C SER A 519 0.96 16.71 -62.99
N ARG A 520 0.19 16.97 -61.92
CA ARG A 520 -0.61 15.94 -61.21
C ARG A 520 -1.52 15.10 -62.14
N PRO A 521 -2.24 15.67 -63.13
CA PRO A 521 -3.02 14.87 -64.10
C PRO A 521 -2.17 13.91 -64.94
N ARG A 522 -0.90 14.28 -65.22
CA ARG A 522 0.04 13.43 -65.97
C ARG A 522 0.56 12.28 -65.10
N PHE A 523 0.78 12.51 -63.80
CA PHE A 523 1.14 11.45 -62.84
C PHE A 523 0.00 10.41 -62.72
N ILE A 524 -1.25 10.86 -62.55
CA ILE A 524 -2.43 9.98 -62.56
C ILE A 524 -2.50 9.16 -63.87
N ALA A 525 -2.19 9.77 -65.01
CA ALA A 525 -2.15 9.06 -66.30
C ALA A 525 -1.04 7.99 -66.37
N LEU A 526 0.11 8.19 -65.72
CA LEU A 526 1.17 7.18 -65.62
C LEU A 526 0.77 5.99 -64.74
N VAL A 527 0.17 6.25 -63.56
CA VAL A 527 -0.36 5.19 -62.67
C VAL A 527 -1.38 4.32 -63.41
N LYS A 528 -2.32 4.95 -64.14
CA LYS A 528 -3.30 4.26 -64.99
C LYS A 528 -2.63 3.49 -66.15
N LYS A 529 -1.62 4.07 -66.81
CA LYS A 529 -0.86 3.42 -67.90
C LYS A 529 -0.13 2.15 -67.43
N PHE A 530 0.44 2.16 -66.23
CA PHE A 530 1.09 0.98 -65.62
C PHE A 530 0.07 -0.09 -65.14
N ARG A 531 -1.22 0.26 -65.10
CA ARG A 531 -2.34 -0.58 -64.61
C ARG A 531 -2.21 -0.95 -63.13
N LEU A 532 -1.66 -0.04 -62.32
CA LEU A 532 -1.73 -0.12 -60.86
C LEU A 532 -3.18 0.05 -60.39
N LYS A 533 -3.54 -0.62 -59.29
CA LYS A 533 -4.86 -0.54 -58.64
C LYS A 533 -4.75 0.10 -57.26
N LEU A 534 -4.34 1.37 -57.25
CA LEU A 534 -4.32 2.19 -56.04
C LEU A 534 -5.67 2.92 -55.87
N SER A 535 -6.02 3.19 -54.62
CA SER A 535 -7.14 4.08 -54.25
C SER A 535 -6.86 5.52 -54.70
N LYS A 536 -7.93 6.29 -54.96
CA LYS A 536 -7.80 7.69 -55.43
C LYS A 536 -7.08 8.56 -54.39
N THR A 537 -7.51 8.45 -53.12
CA THR A 537 -6.94 9.21 -52.01
C THR A 537 -5.45 8.91 -51.87
N LEU A 538 -5.01 7.65 -51.93
CA LEU A 538 -3.59 7.30 -51.84
C LEU A 538 -2.75 7.92 -52.97
N VAL A 539 -3.28 8.00 -54.19
CA VAL A 539 -2.59 8.68 -55.28
C VAL A 539 -2.50 10.19 -55.03
N GLU A 540 -3.53 10.80 -54.44
CA GLU A 540 -3.56 12.21 -54.06
C GLU A 540 -2.65 12.53 -52.85
N GLU A 541 -2.65 11.67 -51.82
CA GLU A 541 -1.74 11.66 -50.68
C GLU A 541 -0.27 11.62 -51.14
N ILE A 542 0.09 10.69 -52.05
CA ILE A 542 1.43 10.59 -52.65
C ILE A 542 1.79 11.83 -53.49
N MET A 543 0.85 12.40 -54.24
CA MET A 543 1.10 13.63 -55.03
C MET A 543 1.28 14.88 -54.16
N ASN A 544 0.71 14.92 -52.95
CA ASN A 544 0.96 16.00 -51.98
C ASN A 544 2.35 15.84 -51.35
N VAL A 545 2.67 14.64 -50.88
CA VAL A 545 3.89 14.35 -50.11
C VAL A 545 5.17 14.36 -50.98
N PHE A 546 5.02 14.25 -52.30
CA PHE A 546 6.09 14.36 -53.30
C PHE A 546 5.81 15.49 -54.34
N GLU A 547 5.26 16.63 -53.90
CA GLU A 547 5.09 17.83 -54.74
C GLU A 547 6.46 18.37 -55.23
N GLY A 548 6.49 18.85 -56.48
CA GLY A 548 7.67 19.47 -57.10
C GLY A 548 7.80 20.96 -56.81
N THR A 549 8.88 21.58 -57.29
CA THR A 549 9.19 23.02 -57.08
C THR A 549 8.16 23.97 -57.71
N ARG A 550 7.36 23.46 -58.65
CA ARG A 550 6.29 24.20 -59.34
C ARG A 550 4.92 23.75 -58.80
N LYS A 551 4.06 24.71 -58.47
CA LYS A 551 2.67 24.45 -58.02
C LYS A 551 1.96 23.44 -58.93
N ASN A 552 1.29 22.45 -58.34
CA ASN A 552 0.53 21.41 -59.05
C ASN A 552 1.42 20.47 -59.92
N THR A 553 2.67 20.26 -59.51
CA THR A 553 3.58 19.25 -60.08
C THR A 553 4.01 18.22 -59.04
N VAL A 554 4.52 17.08 -59.51
CA VAL A 554 4.98 15.94 -58.70
C VAL A 554 6.42 15.66 -59.10
N ASP A 555 7.32 15.57 -58.14
CA ASP A 555 8.71 15.19 -58.40
C ASP A 555 8.87 13.66 -58.37
N GLN A 556 8.95 13.10 -59.57
CA GLN A 556 9.25 11.69 -59.80
C GLN A 556 10.64 11.27 -59.30
N GLY A 557 11.63 12.16 -59.34
CA GLY A 557 13.00 11.92 -58.88
C GLY A 557 13.07 11.85 -57.35
N LEU A 558 12.37 12.74 -56.65
CA LEU A 558 12.22 12.68 -55.19
C LEU A 558 11.52 11.39 -54.75
N LEU A 559 10.40 11.03 -55.40
CA LEU A 559 9.68 9.78 -55.14
C LEU A 559 10.58 8.54 -55.35
N LYS A 560 11.31 8.51 -56.47
CA LYS A 560 12.16 7.39 -56.87
C LYS A 560 13.41 7.23 -56.02
N SER A 561 14.08 8.32 -55.67
CA SER A 561 15.25 8.31 -54.79
C SER A 561 14.87 7.91 -53.35
N PHE A 562 13.76 8.44 -52.82
CA PHE A 562 13.27 8.04 -51.49
C PHE A 562 12.84 6.56 -51.47
N TYR A 563 12.09 6.10 -52.47
CA TYR A 563 11.68 4.70 -52.56
C TYR A 563 12.87 3.73 -52.65
N LEU A 564 13.90 4.06 -53.46
CA LEU A 564 15.09 3.22 -53.58
C LEU A 564 15.97 3.22 -52.32
N LYS A 565 15.90 4.27 -51.49
CA LYS A 565 16.55 4.32 -50.17
C LYS A 565 15.88 3.38 -49.16
N GLU A 566 14.54 3.35 -49.10
CA GLU A 566 13.81 2.44 -48.20
C GLU A 566 13.75 0.99 -48.74
N TYR A 567 13.74 0.80 -50.06
CA TYR A 567 13.57 -0.51 -50.72
C TYR A 567 14.70 -0.85 -51.72
N PRO A 568 15.97 -0.96 -51.27
CA PRO A 568 17.11 -1.20 -52.16
C PRO A 568 17.08 -2.57 -52.87
N ALA A 569 16.29 -3.53 -52.39
CA ALA A 569 16.14 -4.85 -53.00
C ALA A 569 15.23 -4.87 -54.26
N THR A 570 14.62 -3.73 -54.63
CA THR A 570 13.65 -3.65 -55.74
C THR A 570 14.30 -3.93 -57.09
N ARG A 571 13.87 -5.00 -57.77
CA ARG A 571 14.48 -5.43 -59.05
C ARG A 571 13.74 -4.86 -60.27
N PRO A 572 14.44 -4.45 -61.35
CA PRO A 572 13.81 -4.04 -62.58
C PRO A 572 13.04 -5.20 -63.25
N PRO A 573 12.00 -4.90 -64.05
CA PRO A 573 11.12 -5.92 -64.63
C PRO A 573 11.86 -6.87 -65.59
N THR A 574 11.78 -8.18 -65.32
CA THR A 574 12.42 -9.20 -66.15
C THR A 574 11.80 -9.28 -67.55
N GLN A 575 12.62 -9.10 -68.59
CA GLN A 575 12.16 -9.22 -69.98
C GLN A 575 11.74 -10.66 -70.28
N LYS A 576 10.44 -10.86 -70.53
CA LYS A 576 9.92 -12.16 -70.99
C LYS A 576 10.30 -12.38 -72.45
N LYS A 577 11.20 -13.33 -72.71
CA LYS A 577 11.40 -13.89 -74.07
C LYS A 577 10.03 -14.27 -74.66
N ARG A 578 9.73 -13.77 -75.86
CA ARG A 578 8.52 -14.17 -76.60
C ARG A 578 8.60 -15.69 -76.85
N LYS A 579 7.53 -16.44 -76.52
CA LYS A 579 7.42 -17.84 -76.96
C LYS A 579 7.27 -17.85 -78.49
N GLY A 580 7.94 -18.80 -79.14
CA GLY A 580 8.09 -18.83 -80.59
C GLY A 580 6.78 -19.07 -81.35
N ILE A 581 6.77 -18.62 -82.60
CA ILE A 581 5.78 -19.02 -83.60
C ILE A 581 6.09 -20.48 -83.97
N LYS A 582 5.10 -21.37 -83.87
CA LYS A 582 5.23 -22.75 -84.32
C LYS A 582 4.86 -22.79 -85.80
N TRP A 583 5.84 -23.01 -86.67
CA TRP A 583 5.57 -23.37 -88.06
C TRP A 583 5.05 -24.80 -88.13
N MET A 584 4.28 -25.11 -89.17
CA MET A 584 3.95 -26.48 -89.54
C MET A 584 5.06 -26.99 -90.44
N GLU A 585 5.54 -28.20 -90.15
CA GLU A 585 6.27 -29.01 -91.14
C GLU A 585 5.22 -29.90 -91.82
N GLU A 586 5.34 -30.06 -93.13
CA GLU A 586 4.48 -30.95 -93.92
C GLU A 586 5.11 -32.35 -93.91
N ASP A 587 4.47 -33.31 -93.25
CA ASP A 587 4.90 -34.72 -93.30
C ASP A 587 4.66 -35.28 -94.71
N GLY A 588 5.76 -35.49 -95.44
CA GLY A 588 5.74 -36.04 -96.80
C GLY A 588 6.42 -37.40 -96.89
N ASN A 589 5.71 -38.47 -96.50
CA ASN A 589 5.95 -39.85 -96.97
C ASN A 589 4.74 -40.76 -96.70
#